data_AF-A0A7J2JQL4-F1
#
_entry.id   AF-A0A7J2JQL4-F1
#
_cell.length_a   1.000
_cell.length_b   1.000
_cell.length_c   1.000
_cell.angle_alpha   90.00
_cell.angle_beta   90.00
_cell.angle_gamma   90.00
#
_symmetry.space_group_name_H-M   'P 1'
#
loop_
_entity.id
_entity.type
_entity.pdbx_description
1 polymer ?
#
loop_
_entity_poly.entity_id
_entity_poly.type
_entity_poly.pdbx_seq_one_letter_code
_entity_poly.pdbx_strand_id
1 'polypeptide(L)'
;MPTPVVVVHGGVRVSAPRTEDPEADEEAVNRLRWIAQSAYRAMEAGGSALDAVELAVRLMEDDPRFNAGYGSALNLLGEVEVDASIMDGHRMRAGAVGGVKGVRHAVSLARAVMERTPHVLLVGEGAREFARKLGLGGDDDLIHERRVEYRRRMLEALRSGRGPERLRSLLDLMPMYGVADTVGAV
;
A
#
# COMPACT_ATOMS: atom_id res chain seq x y z
N MET A 1 -10.83 25.83 16.85
CA MET A 1 -10.38 25.13 15.64
C MET A 1 -11.53 24.25 15.16
N PRO A 2 -11.70 24.03 13.85
CA PRO A 2 -12.70 23.08 13.36
C PRO A 2 -12.39 21.68 13.90
N THR A 3 -13.42 20.87 14.11
CA THR A 3 -13.28 19.46 14.48
C THR A 3 -12.49 18.73 13.38
N PRO A 4 -11.38 18.05 13.71
CA PRO A 4 -10.62 17.32 12.70
C PRO A 4 -11.46 16.16 12.13
N VAL A 5 -11.23 15.83 10.86
CA VAL A 5 -11.84 14.69 10.18
C VAL A 5 -10.71 13.91 9.52
N VAL A 6 -10.78 12.58 9.63
CA VAL A 6 -9.91 11.67 8.89
C VAL A 6 -10.76 10.63 8.18
N VAL A 7 -10.41 10.33 6.94
CA VAL A 7 -11.01 9.27 6.15
C VAL A 7 -9.91 8.32 5.72
N VAL A 8 -10.18 7.01 5.81
CA VAL A 8 -9.25 5.95 5.36
C VAL A 8 -9.96 5.00 4.41
N HIS A 9 -9.22 4.45 3.45
CA HIS A 9 -9.67 3.32 2.65
C HIS A 9 -8.59 2.23 2.60
N GLY A 10 -9.03 0.97 2.60
CA GLY A 10 -8.15 -0.20 2.45
C GLY A 10 -8.26 -0.89 1.09
N GLY A 11 -9.10 -0.36 0.19
CA GLY A 11 -9.30 -0.86 -1.17
C GLY A 11 -9.68 -2.34 -1.20
N VAL A 12 -10.57 -2.79 -0.32
CA VAL A 12 -10.85 -4.22 -0.16
C VAL A 12 -11.67 -4.76 -1.35
N ARG A 13 -11.03 -5.63 -2.14
CA ARG A 13 -11.57 -6.63 -3.09
C ARG A 13 -12.58 -6.09 -4.11
N VAL A 14 -12.09 -5.47 -5.19
CA VAL A 14 -12.95 -5.12 -6.34
C VAL A 14 -13.38 -6.35 -7.16
N SER A 15 -12.65 -7.47 -7.08
CA SER A 15 -12.80 -8.60 -8.02
C SER A 15 -13.40 -9.89 -7.44
N ALA A 16 -13.60 -9.98 -6.13
CA ALA A 16 -14.34 -11.07 -5.49
C ALA A 16 -15.68 -10.51 -5.00
N PRO A 17 -16.80 -11.22 -5.18
CA PRO A 17 -18.03 -10.86 -4.48
C PRO A 17 -17.72 -10.69 -2.98
N ARG A 18 -18.25 -9.64 -2.34
CA ARG A 18 -18.23 -9.41 -0.87
C ARG A 18 -18.62 -10.64 -0.03
N THR A 19 -19.16 -11.67 -0.67
CA THR A 19 -19.72 -12.87 -0.07
C THR A 19 -18.78 -14.08 -0.09
N GLU A 20 -17.60 -14.00 -0.69
CA GLU A 20 -16.68 -15.16 -0.72
C GLU A 20 -15.99 -15.42 0.61
N ASP A 21 -15.75 -14.37 1.41
CA ASP A 21 -15.16 -14.49 2.76
C ASP A 21 -15.66 -13.35 3.67
N PRO A 22 -16.90 -13.46 4.18
CA PRO A 22 -17.52 -12.40 4.99
C PRO A 22 -16.77 -12.08 6.28
N GLU A 23 -16.12 -13.09 6.89
CA GLU A 23 -15.34 -12.94 8.11
C GLU A 23 -14.10 -12.08 7.84
N ALA A 24 -13.34 -12.38 6.78
CA ALA A 24 -12.18 -11.56 6.40
C ALA A 24 -12.57 -10.13 6.04
N ASP A 25 -13.71 -9.92 5.39
CA ASP A 25 -14.23 -8.60 5.06
C ASP A 25 -14.60 -7.80 6.33
N GLU A 26 -15.26 -8.44 7.30
CA GLU A 26 -15.59 -7.83 8.59
C GLU A 26 -14.33 -7.48 9.40
N GLU A 27 -13.35 -8.37 9.44
CA GLU A 27 -12.06 -8.12 10.08
C GLU A 27 -11.32 -6.93 9.47
N ALA A 28 -11.33 -6.82 8.13
CA ALA A 28 -10.72 -5.70 7.42
C ALA A 28 -11.42 -4.37 7.75
N VAL A 29 -12.76 -4.36 7.80
CA VAL A 29 -13.55 -3.18 8.20
C VAL A 29 -13.27 -2.80 9.66
N ASN A 30 -13.24 -3.76 10.57
CA ASN A 30 -12.91 -3.53 11.98
C ASN A 30 -11.51 -2.95 12.14
N ARG A 31 -10.56 -3.43 11.33
CA ARG A 31 -9.20 -2.87 11.31
C ARG A 31 -9.17 -1.45 10.77
N LEU A 32 -9.83 -1.15 9.64
CA LEU A 32 -9.91 0.22 9.12
C LEU A 32 -10.54 1.18 10.12
N ARG A 33 -11.57 0.75 10.86
CA ARG A 33 -12.16 1.53 11.95
C ARG A 33 -11.14 1.86 13.04
N TRP A 34 -10.34 0.88 13.47
CA TRP A 34 -9.28 1.09 14.45
C TRP A 34 -8.17 2.02 13.93
N ILE A 35 -7.80 1.92 12.65
CA ILE A 35 -6.81 2.79 12.01
C ILE A 35 -7.32 4.23 11.96
N ALA A 36 -8.55 4.45 11.52
CA ALA A 36 -9.18 5.78 11.50
C ALA A 36 -9.24 6.40 12.90
N GLN A 37 -9.59 5.61 13.92
CA GLN A 37 -9.59 6.06 15.31
C GLN A 37 -8.18 6.43 15.81
N SER A 38 -7.16 5.66 15.44
CA SER A 38 -5.77 5.94 15.79
C SER A 38 -5.28 7.26 15.17
N ALA A 39 -5.55 7.47 13.89
CA ALA A 39 -5.22 8.72 13.20
C ALA A 39 -6.00 9.92 13.78
N TYR A 40 -7.29 9.75 14.08
CA TYR A 40 -8.10 10.77 14.73
C TYR A 40 -7.53 11.17 16.11
N ARG A 41 -7.17 10.19 16.94
CA ARG A 41 -6.55 10.44 18.26
C ARG A 41 -5.20 11.17 18.13
N ALA A 42 -4.42 10.87 17.10
CA ALA A 42 -3.16 11.59 16.85
C ALA A 42 -3.41 13.08 16.57
N MET A 43 -4.49 13.42 15.84
CA MET A 43 -4.90 14.81 15.62
C MET A 43 -5.45 15.46 16.91
N GLU A 44 -6.25 14.74 17.70
CA GLU A 44 -6.75 15.26 18.99
C GLU A 44 -5.61 15.55 19.98
N ALA A 45 -4.52 14.79 19.91
CA ALA A 45 -3.31 15.04 20.69
C ALA A 45 -2.46 16.22 20.18
N GLY A 46 -2.93 16.96 19.17
CA GLY A 46 -2.24 18.12 18.60
C GLY A 46 -1.30 17.79 17.42
N GLY A 47 -1.33 16.56 16.91
CA GLY A 47 -0.59 16.18 15.70
C GLY A 47 -1.13 16.86 14.44
N SER A 48 -0.29 16.99 13.41
CA SER A 48 -0.72 17.57 12.13
C SER A 48 -1.52 16.58 11.29
N ALA A 49 -2.32 17.09 10.34
CA ALA A 49 -3.00 16.24 9.35
C ALA A 49 -2.00 15.35 8.58
N LEU A 50 -0.81 15.89 8.29
CA LEU A 50 0.27 15.16 7.63
C LEU A 50 0.74 13.95 8.46
N ASP A 51 0.91 14.14 9.77
CA ASP A 51 1.30 13.05 10.68
C ASP A 51 0.18 12.00 10.80
N ALA A 52 -1.08 12.45 10.79
CA ALA A 52 -2.24 11.56 10.90
C ALA A 52 -2.41 10.65 9.68
N VAL A 53 -2.28 11.20 8.46
CA VAL A 53 -2.38 10.38 7.23
C VAL A 53 -1.17 9.45 7.08
N GLU A 54 0.04 9.89 7.43
CA GLU A 54 1.21 9.01 7.44
C GLU A 54 1.01 7.85 8.42
N LEU A 55 0.57 8.14 9.65
CA LEU A 55 0.26 7.10 10.64
C LEU A 55 -0.77 6.11 10.11
N ALA A 56 -1.88 6.61 9.54
CA ALA A 56 -2.94 5.75 9.01
C ALA A 56 -2.41 4.79 7.95
N VAL A 57 -1.62 5.30 7.00
CA VAL A 57 -1.06 4.50 5.91
C VAL A 57 0.01 3.54 6.42
N ARG A 58 0.89 3.95 7.34
CA ARG A 58 1.88 3.04 7.97
C ARG A 58 1.22 1.84 8.65
N LEU A 59 0.10 2.08 9.36
CA LEU A 59 -0.67 1.00 10.01
C LEU A 59 -1.32 0.05 9.01
N MET A 60 -1.62 0.51 7.79
CA MET A 60 -2.10 -0.34 6.70
C MET A 60 -0.94 -1.07 6.01
N GLU A 61 0.21 -0.43 5.82
CA GLU A 61 1.44 -1.03 5.28
C GLU A 61 2.03 -2.13 6.18
N ASP A 62 1.76 -2.07 7.49
CA ASP A 62 2.16 -3.12 8.44
C ASP A 62 1.22 -4.33 8.43
N ASP A 63 0.05 -4.21 7.81
CA ASP A 63 -1.03 -5.16 7.96
C ASP A 63 -1.27 -5.94 6.65
N PRO A 64 -0.95 -7.24 6.62
CA PRO A 64 -0.93 -8.03 5.39
C PRO A 64 -2.31 -8.30 4.79
N ARG A 65 -3.38 -7.86 5.45
CA ARG A 65 -4.73 -7.84 4.87
C ARG A 65 -4.85 -6.82 3.75
N PHE A 66 -4.13 -5.70 3.85
CA PHE A 66 -4.15 -4.65 2.85
C PHE A 66 -3.06 -4.88 1.80
N ASN A 67 -3.24 -4.29 0.62
CA ASN A 67 -2.27 -4.37 -0.46
C ASN A 67 -1.38 -3.12 -0.46
N ALA A 68 -0.50 -3.03 0.55
CA ALA A 68 0.50 -1.98 0.71
C ALA A 68 1.60 -2.46 1.66
N GLY A 69 2.85 -2.03 1.48
CA GLY A 69 3.96 -2.42 2.34
C GLY A 69 4.10 -3.94 2.48
N TYR A 70 4.11 -4.43 3.72
CA TYR A 70 4.10 -5.85 4.05
C TYR A 70 2.77 -6.50 3.65
N GLY A 71 2.84 -7.54 2.82
CA GLY A 71 1.66 -8.14 2.23
C GLY A 71 1.16 -7.42 0.98
N SER A 72 2.02 -6.67 0.30
CA SER A 72 1.74 -6.19 -1.06
C SER A 72 1.63 -7.33 -2.08
N ALA A 73 0.98 -7.04 -3.20
CA ALA A 73 0.88 -7.91 -4.35
C ALA A 73 2.26 -8.19 -4.94
N LEU A 74 2.41 -9.40 -5.47
CA LEU A 74 3.64 -9.83 -6.10
C LEU A 74 3.65 -9.42 -7.57
N ASN A 75 4.75 -8.82 -8.03
CA ASN A 75 4.98 -8.47 -9.43
C ASN A 75 5.19 -9.72 -10.30
N LEU A 76 5.46 -9.55 -11.60
CA LEU A 76 5.66 -10.69 -12.51
C LEU A 76 6.83 -11.60 -12.12
N LEU A 77 7.81 -11.13 -11.34
CA LEU A 77 8.96 -11.92 -10.90
C LEU A 77 8.73 -12.58 -9.53
N GLY A 78 7.56 -12.37 -8.92
CA GLY A 78 7.25 -12.90 -7.58
C GLY A 78 7.81 -12.04 -6.45
N GLU A 79 8.24 -10.80 -6.76
CA GLU A 79 8.80 -9.85 -5.81
C GLU A 79 7.77 -8.79 -5.41
N VAL A 80 7.98 -8.12 -4.29
CA VAL A 80 7.21 -6.94 -3.91
C VAL A 80 7.93 -5.67 -4.36
N GLU A 81 7.19 -4.82 -5.08
CA GLU A 81 7.57 -3.46 -5.41
C GLU A 81 6.45 -2.53 -4.91
N VAL A 82 6.81 -1.47 -4.18
CA VAL A 82 5.86 -0.55 -3.55
C VAL A 82 5.96 0.85 -4.12
N ASP A 83 4.80 1.48 -4.20
CA ASP A 83 4.59 2.87 -4.60
C ASP A 83 3.86 3.60 -3.47
N ALA A 84 4.19 4.87 -3.23
CA ALA A 84 3.46 5.71 -2.30
C ALA A 84 3.64 7.20 -2.61
N SER A 85 2.68 8.01 -2.20
CA SER A 85 2.77 9.46 -2.27
C SER A 85 2.11 10.12 -1.06
N ILE A 86 2.59 11.30 -0.68
CA ILE A 86 2.03 12.11 0.39
C ILE A 86 2.08 13.60 0.01
N MET A 87 1.09 14.38 0.45
CA MET A 87 0.98 15.81 0.14
C MET A 87 0.56 16.62 1.37
N ASP A 88 1.22 17.75 1.59
CA ASP A 88 0.87 18.79 2.56
C ASP A 88 0.13 19.91 1.84
N GLY A 89 -1.21 19.94 1.97
CA GLY A 89 -2.07 20.92 1.29
C GLY A 89 -1.91 22.36 1.79
N HIS A 90 -1.39 22.58 3.01
CA HIS A 90 -1.16 23.93 3.52
C HIS A 90 0.05 24.58 2.83
N ARG A 91 1.13 23.81 2.62
CA ARG A 91 2.37 24.31 2.01
C ARG A 91 2.55 23.93 0.55
N MET A 92 1.60 23.18 -0.02
CA MET A 92 1.67 22.64 -1.38
C MET A 92 2.94 21.82 -1.63
N ARG A 93 3.42 21.11 -0.60
CA ARG A 93 4.58 20.22 -0.70
C ARG A 93 4.10 18.81 -0.99
N ALA A 94 4.85 18.05 -1.77
CA ALA A 94 4.54 16.67 -2.09
C ALA A 94 5.81 15.83 -2.17
N GLY A 95 5.66 14.54 -1.93
CA GLY A 95 6.71 13.55 -2.12
C GLY A 95 6.11 12.21 -2.51
N ALA A 96 6.86 11.45 -3.30
CA ALA A 96 6.43 10.18 -3.85
C ALA A 96 7.62 9.25 -4.10
N VAL A 97 7.32 7.97 -4.07
CA VAL A 97 8.21 6.89 -4.51
C VAL A 97 7.49 5.88 -5.38
N GLY A 98 8.23 5.21 -6.26
CA GLY A 98 7.67 4.13 -7.08
C GLY A 98 8.66 3.04 -7.45
N GLY A 99 8.17 1.81 -7.59
CA GLY A 99 8.95 0.62 -7.92
C GLY A 99 10.02 0.30 -6.89
N VAL A 100 9.79 0.60 -5.61
CA VAL A 100 10.81 0.44 -4.56
C VAL A 100 10.72 -0.95 -3.95
N LYS A 101 11.87 -1.59 -3.75
CA LYS A 101 11.96 -2.91 -3.12
C LYS A 101 12.46 -2.79 -1.68
N GLY A 102 11.98 -3.69 -0.83
CA GLY A 102 12.49 -3.89 0.52
C GLY A 102 12.29 -2.70 1.46
N VAL A 103 11.30 -1.84 1.21
CA VAL A 103 10.96 -0.71 2.09
C VAL A 103 9.57 -0.97 2.67
N ARG A 104 9.50 -1.28 3.96
CA ARG A 104 8.24 -1.60 4.63
C ARG A 104 7.22 -0.46 4.63
N HIS A 105 7.70 0.77 4.78
CA HIS A 105 6.86 1.96 4.90
C HIS A 105 7.10 2.96 3.77
N ALA A 106 6.50 2.70 2.61
CA ALA A 106 6.68 3.52 1.42
C ALA A 106 6.16 4.95 1.64
N VAL A 107 5.08 5.14 2.40
CA VAL A 107 4.55 6.49 2.71
C VAL A 107 5.55 7.34 3.50
N SER A 108 6.30 6.74 4.42
CA SER A 108 7.35 7.45 5.17
C SER A 108 8.53 7.80 4.29
N LEU A 109 8.88 6.94 3.33
CA LEU A 109 9.90 7.25 2.33
C LEU A 109 9.44 8.39 1.42
N ALA A 110 8.18 8.38 0.98
CA ALA A 110 7.58 9.48 0.22
C ALA A 110 7.60 10.80 1.00
N ARG A 111 7.30 10.77 2.31
CA ARG A 111 7.46 11.95 3.18
C ARG A 111 8.91 12.42 3.27
N ALA A 112 9.86 11.49 3.37
CA ALA A 112 11.28 11.84 3.37
C ALA A 112 11.73 12.48 2.05
N VAL A 113 11.20 12.05 0.90
CA VAL A 113 11.43 12.73 -0.39
C VAL A 113 10.96 14.18 -0.32
N MET A 114 9.74 14.41 0.18
CA MET A 114 9.15 15.75 0.33
C MET A 114 9.96 16.66 1.27
N GLU A 115 10.48 16.13 2.37
CA GLU A 115 11.09 16.93 3.44
C GLU A 115 12.61 17.06 3.34
N ARG A 116 13.29 16.11 2.69
CA ARG A 116 14.77 16.01 2.72
C ARG A 116 15.42 16.16 1.35
N THR A 117 14.65 16.41 0.31
CA THR A 117 15.16 16.57 -1.06
C THR A 117 14.50 17.76 -1.75
N PRO A 118 15.12 18.32 -2.81
CA PRO A 118 14.45 19.29 -3.69
C PRO A 118 13.53 18.64 -4.73
N HIS A 119 13.31 17.33 -4.67
CA HIS A 119 12.56 16.56 -5.65
C HIS A 119 11.21 16.12 -5.10
N VAL A 120 10.28 15.79 -6.00
CA VAL A 120 8.94 15.28 -5.65
C VAL A 120 8.86 13.76 -5.78
N LEU A 121 9.62 13.15 -6.69
CA LEU A 121 9.53 11.72 -6.99
C LEU A 121 10.91 11.08 -7.11
N LEU A 122 11.12 9.98 -6.40
CA LEU A 122 12.24 9.06 -6.61
C LEU A 122 11.72 7.68 -7.00
N VAL A 123 12.43 6.94 -7.84
CA VAL A 123 11.97 5.61 -8.30
C VAL A 123 13.08 4.57 -8.24
N GLY A 124 12.68 3.30 -8.14
CA GLY A 124 13.55 2.14 -8.26
C GLY A 124 14.71 2.14 -7.25
N GLU A 125 15.88 1.70 -7.72
CA GLU A 125 17.07 1.54 -6.87
C GLU A 125 17.55 2.87 -6.27
N GLY A 126 17.35 4.01 -6.95
CA GLY A 126 17.69 5.32 -6.40
C GLY A 126 16.88 5.68 -5.15
N ALA A 127 15.57 5.38 -5.17
CA ALA A 127 14.71 5.53 -4.00
C ALA A 127 15.07 4.55 -2.88
N ARG A 128 15.44 3.31 -3.24
CA ARG A 128 15.88 2.28 -2.29
C ARG A 128 17.17 2.66 -1.57
N GLU A 129 18.17 3.15 -2.30
CA GLU A 129 19.41 3.65 -1.72
C GLU A 129 19.16 4.84 -0.79
N PHE A 130 18.27 5.75 -1.19
CA PHE A 130 17.84 6.86 -0.33
C PHE A 130 17.20 6.34 0.98
N ALA A 131 16.35 5.32 0.91
CA ALA A 131 15.77 4.68 2.09
C ALA A 131 16.84 4.09 3.03
N ARG A 132 17.82 3.36 2.46
CA ARG A 132 18.95 2.79 3.22
C ARG A 132 19.75 3.87 3.94
N LYS A 133 20.07 4.98 3.26
CA LYS A 133 20.81 6.10 3.86
C LYS A 133 20.06 6.79 5.01
N LEU A 134 18.73 6.73 5.00
CA LEU A 134 17.89 7.28 6.05
C LEU A 134 17.54 6.26 7.15
N GLY A 135 17.93 4.99 7.00
CA GLY A 135 17.53 3.92 7.92
C GLY A 135 16.04 3.57 7.87
N LEU A 136 15.39 3.79 6.72
CA LEU A 136 13.96 3.54 6.50
C LEU A 136 13.67 2.18 5.86
N GLY A 137 14.67 1.29 5.86
CA GLY A 137 14.61 -0.01 5.19
C GLY A 137 15.52 -0.07 3.97
N GLY A 138 15.13 -0.89 3.00
CA GLY A 138 15.86 -1.19 1.77
C GLY A 138 16.15 -2.68 1.62
N ASP A 139 15.97 -3.49 2.66
CA ASP A 139 16.22 -4.93 2.65
C ASP A 139 15.14 -5.70 3.43
N ASP A 140 14.00 -5.07 3.68
CA ASP A 140 12.86 -5.69 4.36
C ASP A 140 12.27 -6.83 3.51
N ASP A 141 11.91 -7.94 4.15
CA ASP A 141 11.05 -8.95 3.52
C ASP A 141 9.59 -8.51 3.62
N LEU A 142 8.99 -8.24 2.47
CA LEU A 142 7.63 -7.74 2.36
C LEU A 142 6.63 -8.85 1.96
N ILE A 143 7.11 -10.05 1.66
CA ILE A 143 6.28 -11.14 1.16
C ILE A 143 5.54 -11.79 2.33
N HIS A 144 4.21 -11.76 2.27
CA HIS A 144 3.35 -12.51 3.19
C HIS A 144 2.77 -13.75 2.49
N GLU A 145 2.72 -14.89 3.20
CA GLU A 145 2.19 -16.18 2.73
C GLU A 145 0.80 -16.09 2.07
N ARG A 146 -0.12 -15.32 2.65
CA ARG A 146 -1.43 -14.96 2.07
C ARG A 146 -1.34 -14.49 0.62
N ARG A 147 -0.34 -13.68 0.25
CA ARG A 147 -0.18 -13.15 -1.12
C ARG A 147 0.41 -14.18 -2.06
N VAL A 148 1.29 -15.05 -1.56
CA VAL A 148 1.79 -16.21 -2.32
C VAL A 148 0.63 -17.14 -2.68
N GLU A 149 -0.21 -17.48 -1.69
CA GLU A 149 -1.38 -18.33 -1.88
C GLU A 149 -2.43 -17.69 -2.81
N TYR A 150 -2.69 -16.39 -2.64
CA TYR A 150 -3.58 -15.63 -3.52
C TYR A 150 -3.09 -15.67 -4.98
N ARG A 151 -1.79 -15.39 -5.19
CA ARG A 151 -1.17 -15.46 -6.52
C ARG A 151 -1.32 -16.86 -7.11
N ARG A 152 -1.05 -17.92 -6.34
CA ARG A 152 -1.18 -19.31 -6.79
C ARG A 152 -2.60 -19.61 -7.30
N ARG A 153 -3.63 -19.29 -6.51
CA ARG A 153 -5.04 -19.49 -6.89
C ARG A 153 -5.43 -18.71 -8.13
N MET A 154 -4.98 -17.46 -8.23
CA MET A 154 -5.24 -16.61 -9.38
C MET A 154 -4.61 -17.18 -10.66
N LEU A 155 -3.35 -17.63 -10.61
CA LEU A 155 -2.68 -18.28 -11.75
C LEU A 155 -3.40 -19.57 -12.17
N GLU A 156 -3.85 -20.38 -11.21
CA GLU A 156 -4.66 -21.58 -11.49
C GLU A 156 -5.99 -21.25 -12.17
N ALA A 157 -6.71 -20.24 -11.65
CA ALA A 157 -7.97 -19.79 -12.23
C ALA A 157 -7.80 -19.31 -13.68
N LEU A 158 -6.76 -18.51 -13.92
CA LEU A 158 -6.50 -17.98 -15.26
C LEU A 158 -6.08 -19.07 -16.25
N ARG A 159 -5.23 -20.03 -15.83
CA ARG A 159 -4.89 -21.23 -16.63
C ARG A 159 -6.10 -22.09 -16.95
N SER A 160 -7.11 -22.11 -16.08
CA SER A 160 -8.38 -22.81 -16.32
C SER A 160 -9.35 -22.05 -17.25
N GLY A 161 -8.91 -20.94 -17.85
CA GLY A 161 -9.74 -20.13 -18.76
C GLY A 161 -10.77 -19.24 -18.05
N ARG A 162 -10.75 -19.15 -16.73
CA ARG A 162 -11.61 -18.25 -15.93
C ARG A 162 -10.94 -16.89 -15.72
N GLY A 163 -11.71 -15.81 -15.62
CA GLY A 163 -11.20 -14.45 -15.38
C GLY A 163 -11.27 -13.51 -16.60
N PRO A 164 -10.89 -12.23 -16.46
CA PRO A 164 -11.06 -11.22 -17.50
C PRO A 164 -10.26 -11.54 -18.76
N GLU A 165 -10.86 -11.39 -19.95
CA GLU A 165 -10.22 -11.72 -21.24
C GLU A 165 -8.92 -10.97 -21.49
N ARG A 166 -8.86 -9.67 -21.14
CA ARG A 166 -7.63 -8.86 -21.20
C ARG A 166 -6.53 -9.40 -20.28
N LEU A 167 -6.88 -10.00 -19.15
CA LEU A 167 -5.91 -10.59 -18.23
C LEU A 167 -5.40 -11.93 -18.78
N ARG A 168 -6.28 -12.72 -19.41
CA ARG A 168 -5.93 -13.99 -20.05
C ARG A 168 -4.96 -13.78 -21.21
N SER A 169 -5.23 -12.84 -22.11
CA SER A 169 -4.31 -12.50 -23.21
C SER A 169 -2.99 -11.89 -22.72
N LEU A 170 -3.02 -11.20 -21.57
CA LEU A 170 -1.79 -10.74 -20.91
C LEU A 170 -0.95 -11.90 -20.38
N LEU A 171 -1.53 -13.04 -19.98
CA LEU A 171 -0.74 -14.20 -19.51
C LEU A 171 -0.01 -14.90 -20.64
N ASP A 172 -0.58 -14.90 -21.84
CA ASP A 172 0.07 -15.41 -23.04
C ASP A 172 1.32 -14.58 -23.39
N LEU A 173 1.32 -13.29 -23.04
CA LEU A 173 2.44 -12.34 -23.22
C LEU A 173 3.36 -12.27 -21.98
N MET A 174 2.80 -12.37 -20.78
CA MET A 174 3.40 -12.12 -19.47
C MET A 174 2.66 -12.94 -18.38
N PRO A 175 3.06 -14.20 -18.13
CA PRO A 175 2.27 -15.21 -17.42
C PRO A 175 1.87 -14.96 -15.95
N MET A 176 2.04 -13.78 -15.36
CA MET A 176 1.98 -13.60 -13.90
C MET A 176 1.29 -12.34 -13.32
N TYR A 177 0.25 -11.79 -13.94
CA TYR A 177 -0.35 -10.52 -13.50
C TYR A 177 -1.38 -10.63 -12.35
N GLY A 178 -1.37 -9.67 -11.41
CA GLY A 178 -2.19 -9.60 -10.17
C GLY A 178 -3.41 -8.66 -10.19
N VAL A 179 -4.33 -8.83 -9.22
CA VAL A 179 -5.54 -8.01 -9.01
C VAL A 179 -5.26 -6.74 -8.20
N ALA A 180 -5.96 -5.65 -8.52
CA ALA A 180 -5.80 -4.31 -7.97
C ALA A 180 -6.69 -4.05 -6.75
N ASP A 181 -6.07 -3.64 -5.64
CA ASP A 181 -6.66 -3.13 -4.39
C ASP A 181 -5.58 -2.20 -3.77
N THR A 182 -5.90 -1.05 -3.16
CA THR A 182 -4.89 -0.11 -2.60
C THR A 182 -5.40 0.63 -1.35
N VAL A 183 -4.48 1.28 -0.62
CA VAL A 183 -4.79 1.98 0.64
C VAL A 183 -4.62 3.49 0.52
N GLY A 184 -5.25 4.26 1.41
CA GLY A 184 -5.08 5.70 1.46
C GLY A 184 -5.80 6.37 2.62
N ALA A 185 -5.41 7.60 2.92
CA ALA A 185 -5.99 8.43 3.96
C ALA A 185 -6.00 9.91 3.57
N VAL A 186 -7.00 10.67 4.04
CA VAL A 186 -7.12 12.13 3.95
C VAL A 186 -7.59 12.75 5.24
#